data_AF-A0A928T367-F1
#
_entry.id   AF-A0A928T367-F1
#
_cell.length_a   1.000
_cell.length_b   1.000
_cell.length_c   1.000
_cell.angle_alpha   90.00
_cell.angle_beta   90.00
_cell.angle_gamma   90.00
#
_symmetry.space_group_name_H-M   'P 1'
#
loop_
_entity.id
_entity.type
_entity.pdbx_description
1 polymer ?
#
loop_
_entity_poly.entity_id
_entity_poly.type
_entity_poly.pdbx_seq_one_letter_code
_entity_poly.pdbx_strand_id
1 'polypeptide(L)'
;MRLPTSVSVLVLAFLYSCKPGPGSSCDKGEARCVDKKSQLVCQKGSYIQAPCKGPRGCSLTPSGVSCDITGNQPGDVCSTDEEGASACLDPKTKIVCTDGKFVATSCRGPKGCETQDGRPLCDLSIAEPGDACREADKTKACSVDGKQYLACKAGKMTLEFQCLGPNGCKSDGGKLSCDMSVARDKDPCTAEMEGKHACNLDKSSIVVCKGGKFVIDEECKSGTSCNAEGSIRCEKPGKK
;
A
#
# COMPACT_ATOMS: atom_id res chain seq x y z
N MET A 1 -63.93 62.14 1.43
CA MET A 1 -62.52 62.37 1.83
C MET A 1 -62.30 61.84 3.23
N ARG A 2 -61.49 60.77 3.37
CA ARG A 2 -60.62 60.37 4.51
C ARG A 2 -60.24 58.87 4.35
N LEU A 3 -59.11 58.61 3.69
CA LEU A 3 -58.16 57.54 4.09
C LEU A 3 -57.33 58.09 5.28
N PRO A 4 -56.57 57.32 6.09
CA PRO A 4 -55.92 55.99 5.86
C PRO A 4 -56.08 55.07 7.11
N THR A 5 -55.42 53.93 7.37
CA THR A 5 -54.00 53.56 7.28
C THR A 5 -53.88 52.06 7.53
N SER A 6 -53.24 51.36 6.60
CA SER A 6 -52.88 49.95 6.72
C SER A 6 -51.63 49.82 7.60
N VAL A 7 -51.69 49.03 8.67
CA VAL A 7 -50.55 48.75 9.55
C VAL A 7 -49.82 47.53 8.99
N SER A 8 -48.71 47.77 8.29
CA SER A 8 -47.76 46.72 7.91
C SER A 8 -46.93 46.32 9.13
N VAL A 9 -47.13 45.10 9.62
CA VAL A 9 -46.26 44.47 10.61
C VAL A 9 -45.00 43.99 9.91
N LEU A 10 -43.87 44.66 10.18
CA LEU A 10 -42.54 44.30 9.69
C LEU A 10 -42.04 43.07 10.47
N VAL A 11 -42.04 41.89 9.84
CA VAL A 11 -41.43 40.69 10.39
C VAL A 11 -39.90 40.80 10.23
N LEU A 12 -39.19 41.10 11.32
CA LEU A 12 -37.73 41.01 11.39
C LEU A 12 -37.30 39.54 11.34
N ALA A 13 -36.92 39.06 10.16
CA ALA A 13 -36.22 37.80 9.99
C ALA A 13 -34.78 37.94 10.52
N PHE A 14 -34.51 37.36 11.68
CA PHE A 14 -33.15 37.13 12.17
C PHE A 14 -32.45 36.15 11.21
N LEU A 15 -31.67 36.67 10.27
CA LEU A 15 -30.72 35.87 9.48
C LEU A 15 -29.57 35.44 10.41
N TYR A 16 -29.79 34.41 11.21
CA TYR A 16 -28.68 33.63 11.76
C TYR A 16 -27.91 33.09 10.56
N SER A 17 -26.73 33.67 10.31
CA SER A 17 -25.83 33.21 9.27
C SER A 17 -25.41 31.78 9.60
N CYS A 18 -26.17 30.80 9.09
CA CYS A 18 -25.86 29.38 9.24
C CYS A 18 -24.50 29.14 8.60
N LYS A 19 -23.48 28.90 9.42
CA LYS A 19 -22.19 28.42 8.93
C LYS A 19 -22.45 27.07 8.23
N PRO A 20 -21.97 26.87 7.00
CA PRO A 20 -22.12 25.60 6.32
C PRO A 20 -21.51 24.49 7.18
N GLY A 21 -22.14 23.32 7.13
CA GLY A 21 -21.74 22.12 7.85
C GLY A 21 -21.78 20.89 6.95
N PRO A 22 -21.44 19.71 7.48
CA PRO A 22 -21.52 18.45 6.73
C PRO A 22 -22.92 18.27 6.09
N GLY A 23 -22.96 17.88 4.83
CA GLY A 23 -24.19 17.66 4.05
C GLY A 23 -24.82 18.93 3.45
N SER A 24 -24.34 20.13 3.80
CA SER A 24 -24.81 21.37 3.15
C SER A 24 -24.27 21.49 1.72
N SER A 25 -25.02 22.15 0.84
CA SER A 25 -24.64 22.34 -0.56
C SER A 25 -23.39 23.21 -0.71
N CYS A 26 -22.60 22.93 -1.73
CA CYS A 26 -21.37 23.66 -2.04
C CYS A 26 -21.03 23.58 -3.52
N ASP A 27 -20.21 24.53 -3.98
CA ASP A 27 -19.63 24.49 -5.31
C ASP A 27 -18.30 23.74 -5.33
N LYS A 28 -17.98 23.14 -6.49
CA LYS A 28 -16.77 22.34 -6.68
C LYS A 28 -15.51 23.15 -6.31
N GLY A 29 -14.63 22.54 -5.51
CA GLY A 29 -13.38 23.16 -5.08
C GLY A 29 -13.52 24.06 -3.85
N GLU A 30 -14.75 24.28 -3.34
CA GLU A 30 -14.90 24.95 -2.05
C GLU A 30 -14.33 24.10 -0.91
N ALA A 31 -13.51 24.72 -0.08
CA ALA A 31 -13.05 24.16 1.18
C ALA A 31 -12.99 25.25 2.25
N ARG A 32 -13.24 24.89 3.52
CA ARG A 32 -13.24 25.85 4.65
C ARG A 32 -12.68 25.18 5.90
N CYS A 33 -11.81 25.85 6.65
CA CYS A 33 -11.50 25.39 8.00
C CYS A 33 -12.73 25.54 8.90
N VAL A 34 -13.10 24.46 9.59
CA VAL A 34 -14.11 24.50 10.66
C VAL A 34 -13.45 24.94 11.96
N ASP A 35 -12.33 24.30 12.26
CA ASP A 35 -11.45 24.57 13.39
C ASP A 35 -10.01 24.20 13.02
N LYS A 36 -9.08 24.27 13.98
CA LYS A 36 -7.67 23.93 13.74
C LYS A 36 -7.46 22.46 13.34
N LYS A 37 -8.39 21.55 13.67
CA LYS A 37 -8.27 20.11 13.47
C LYS A 37 -9.21 19.54 12.42
N SER A 38 -10.00 20.37 11.72
CA SER A 38 -10.91 19.89 10.69
C SER A 38 -11.28 20.95 9.65
N GLN A 39 -11.59 20.46 8.46
CA GLN A 39 -12.04 21.25 7.32
C GLN A 39 -13.33 20.67 6.74
N LEU A 40 -14.12 21.53 6.10
CA LEU A 40 -15.13 21.12 5.13
C LEU A 40 -14.51 21.13 3.74
N VAL A 41 -14.78 20.10 2.96
CA VAL A 41 -14.39 20.00 1.55
C VAL A 41 -15.62 19.67 0.73
N CYS A 42 -15.81 20.38 -0.37
CA CYS A 42 -16.92 20.10 -1.26
C CYS A 42 -16.68 18.82 -2.05
N GLN A 43 -17.58 17.85 -1.88
CA GLN A 43 -17.52 16.58 -2.58
C GLN A 43 -18.89 16.26 -3.14
N LYS A 44 -18.98 16.10 -4.47
CA LYS A 44 -20.24 15.78 -5.18
C LYS A 44 -21.37 16.76 -4.84
N GLY A 45 -21.05 18.06 -4.72
CA GLY A 45 -22.01 19.13 -4.46
C GLY A 45 -22.48 19.24 -3.00
N SER A 46 -21.87 18.48 -2.08
CA SER A 46 -22.15 18.58 -0.64
C SER A 46 -20.86 18.61 0.17
N TYR A 47 -20.85 19.38 1.25
CA TYR A 47 -19.70 19.43 2.15
C TYR A 47 -19.56 18.12 2.90
N ILE A 48 -18.36 17.53 2.85
CA ILE A 48 -17.92 16.53 3.82
C ILE A 48 -16.99 17.19 4.84
N GLN A 49 -16.88 16.64 6.03
CA GLN A 49 -15.89 17.08 7.02
C GLN A 49 -14.73 16.09 7.06
N ALA A 50 -13.52 16.60 6.84
CA ALA A 50 -12.28 15.86 6.90
C ALA A 50 -11.41 16.38 8.05
N PRO A 51 -10.71 15.52 8.80
CA PRO A 51 -9.78 15.94 9.84
C PRO A 51 -8.46 16.47 9.26
N CYS A 52 -7.86 17.41 9.97
CA CYS A 52 -6.53 17.98 9.77
C CYS A 52 -5.73 17.86 11.07
N LYS A 53 -5.42 16.62 11.47
CA LYS A 53 -4.87 16.32 12.79
C LYS A 53 -3.36 16.58 12.90
N GLY A 54 -2.69 16.97 11.82
CA GLY A 54 -1.27 17.31 11.83
C GLY A 54 -0.97 18.59 12.63
N PRO A 55 0.30 18.82 13.01
CA PRO A 55 0.67 19.93 13.89
C PRO A 55 0.32 21.33 13.36
N ARG A 56 0.39 21.52 12.03
CA ARG A 56 0.00 22.80 11.41
C ARG A 56 -1.52 22.95 11.30
N GLY A 57 -2.26 21.85 11.42
CA GLY A 57 -3.72 21.83 11.41
C GLY A 57 -4.32 22.30 10.08
N CYS A 58 -5.54 22.83 10.15
CA CYS A 58 -6.19 23.55 9.05
C CYS A 58 -5.80 25.03 9.07
N SER A 59 -5.47 25.58 7.90
CA SER A 59 -5.15 27.00 7.73
C SER A 59 -5.61 27.54 6.38
N LEU A 60 -5.86 28.85 6.30
CA LEU A 60 -6.14 29.54 5.04
C LEU A 60 -4.83 30.01 4.40
N THR A 61 -4.68 29.76 3.10
CA THR A 61 -3.54 30.18 2.27
C THR A 61 -4.05 30.98 1.07
N PRO A 62 -3.19 31.71 0.34
CA PRO A 62 -3.60 32.38 -0.90
C PRO A 62 -4.19 31.43 -1.96
N SER A 63 -3.85 30.14 -1.89
CA SER A 63 -4.34 29.10 -2.80
C SER A 63 -5.56 28.34 -2.28
N GLY A 64 -6.14 28.75 -1.15
CA GLY A 64 -7.29 28.09 -0.52
C GLY A 64 -6.96 27.49 0.84
N VAL A 65 -7.71 26.47 1.25
CA VAL A 65 -7.50 25.79 2.54
C VAL A 65 -6.32 24.81 2.44
N SER A 66 -5.40 24.90 3.39
CA SER A 66 -4.34 23.92 3.61
C SER A 66 -4.66 23.08 4.84
N CYS A 67 -4.63 21.76 4.66
CA CYS A 67 -4.87 20.78 5.71
C CYS A 67 -3.60 19.95 5.94
N ASP A 68 -3.08 19.99 7.17
CA ASP A 68 -1.98 19.13 7.57
C ASP A 68 -2.50 17.73 7.95
N ILE A 69 -2.35 16.78 7.03
CA ILE A 69 -2.82 15.40 7.20
C ILE A 69 -1.83 14.50 7.95
N THR A 70 -0.66 15.01 8.37
CA THR A 70 0.39 14.19 9.01
C THR A 70 -0.01 13.55 10.34
N GLY A 71 -1.05 14.07 11.00
CA GLY A 71 -1.62 13.47 12.22
C GLY A 71 -2.91 12.67 12.00
N ASN A 72 -3.37 12.55 10.75
CA ASN A 72 -4.56 11.77 10.44
C ASN A 72 -4.32 10.28 10.71
N GLN A 73 -5.41 9.54 10.88
CA GLN A 73 -5.40 8.15 11.28
C GLN A 73 -6.12 7.27 10.25
N PRO A 74 -5.80 5.97 10.19
CA PRO A 74 -6.57 5.03 9.39
C PRO A 74 -8.07 5.10 9.75
N GLY A 75 -8.92 5.11 8.72
CA GLY A 75 -10.37 5.25 8.84
C GLY A 75 -10.90 6.68 8.82
N ASP A 76 -10.03 7.69 9.03
CA ASP A 76 -10.39 9.10 8.87
C ASP A 76 -10.90 9.38 7.47
N VAL A 77 -11.93 10.22 7.36
CA VAL A 77 -12.51 10.62 6.08
C VAL A 77 -11.52 11.51 5.32
N CYS A 78 -11.38 11.28 4.01
CA CYS A 78 -10.71 12.19 3.09
C CYS A 78 -11.62 12.46 1.89
N SER A 79 -11.41 13.59 1.20
CA SER A 79 -12.14 13.85 -0.03
C SER A 79 -11.65 12.94 -1.15
N THR A 80 -12.52 12.57 -2.09
CA THR A 80 -12.08 11.91 -3.33
C THR A 80 -11.22 12.81 -4.20
N ASP A 81 -11.26 14.14 -3.99
CA ASP A 81 -10.33 15.06 -4.64
C ASP A 81 -8.91 14.99 -4.03
N GLU A 82 -8.77 14.37 -2.85
CA GLU A 82 -7.51 14.05 -2.18
C GLU A 82 -7.10 12.58 -2.40
N GLU A 83 -7.68 11.87 -3.37
CA GLU A 83 -7.36 10.47 -3.65
C GLU A 83 -5.86 10.30 -3.91
N GLY A 84 -5.23 9.39 -3.15
CA GLY A 84 -3.79 9.18 -3.16
C GLY A 84 -2.95 10.18 -2.37
N ALA A 85 -3.54 11.23 -1.79
CA ALA A 85 -2.87 12.05 -0.79
C ALA A 85 -2.42 11.16 0.37
N SER A 86 -1.23 11.41 0.89
CA SER A 86 -0.61 10.52 1.87
C SER A 86 0.27 11.28 2.84
N ALA A 87 0.60 10.63 3.96
CA ALA A 87 1.59 11.09 4.92
C ALA A 87 2.22 9.90 5.64
N CYS A 88 3.47 10.07 6.10
CA CYS A 88 4.04 9.16 7.09
C CYS A 88 3.42 9.48 8.45
N LEU A 89 2.70 8.52 9.01
CA LEU A 89 2.14 8.62 10.36
C LEU A 89 3.24 8.37 11.40
N ASP A 90 4.09 7.39 11.13
CA ASP A 90 5.26 7.02 11.92
C ASP A 90 6.29 6.36 10.99
N PRO A 91 7.53 6.06 11.47
CA PRO A 91 8.56 5.46 10.63
C PRO A 91 8.22 4.09 10.01
N LYS A 92 7.12 3.45 10.40
CA LYS A 92 6.67 2.14 9.91
C LYS A 92 5.30 2.19 9.23
N THR A 93 4.61 3.33 9.26
CA THR A 93 3.24 3.45 8.76
C THR A 93 3.07 4.67 7.87
N LYS A 94 2.64 4.45 6.63
CA LYS A 94 2.11 5.47 5.74
C LYS A 94 0.59 5.41 5.73
N ILE A 95 -0.09 6.54 5.76
CA ILE A 95 -1.52 6.62 5.44
C ILE A 95 -1.71 7.14 4.03
N VAL A 96 -2.68 6.58 3.30
CA VAL A 96 -3.04 7.00 1.94
C VAL A 96 -4.55 7.14 1.85
N CYS A 97 -5.04 8.24 1.28
CA CYS A 97 -6.46 8.39 0.97
C CYS A 97 -6.84 7.42 -0.14
N THR A 98 -7.78 6.53 0.14
CA THR A 98 -8.32 5.54 -0.78
C THR A 98 -9.81 5.38 -0.54
N ASP A 99 -10.61 5.58 -1.59
CA ASP A 99 -12.07 5.46 -1.55
C ASP A 99 -12.71 6.33 -0.46
N GLY A 100 -12.18 7.55 -0.29
CA GLY A 100 -12.67 8.54 0.67
C GLY A 100 -12.32 8.27 2.13
N LYS A 101 -11.39 7.34 2.40
CA LYS A 101 -10.83 7.12 3.74
C LYS A 101 -9.32 6.98 3.69
N PHE A 102 -8.64 7.44 4.76
CA PHE A 102 -7.23 7.11 4.94
C PHE A 102 -7.08 5.63 5.31
N VAL A 103 -6.22 4.92 4.58
CA VAL A 103 -5.88 3.51 4.82
C VAL A 103 -4.40 3.42 5.21
N ALA A 104 -4.09 2.59 6.22
CA ALA A 104 -2.72 2.31 6.62
C ALA A 104 -2.02 1.41 5.59
N THR A 105 -0.78 1.76 5.26
CA THR A 105 0.18 0.96 4.52
C THR A 105 1.40 0.76 5.39
N SER A 106 1.76 -0.50 5.63
CA SER A 106 2.93 -0.83 6.45
C SER A 106 4.23 -0.68 5.62
N CYS A 107 5.18 0.08 6.13
CA CYS A 107 6.50 0.32 5.55
C CYS A 107 7.52 -0.54 6.30
N ARG A 108 7.59 -1.84 5.96
CA ARG A 108 8.41 -2.80 6.71
C ARG A 108 9.85 -2.87 6.22
N GLY A 109 10.15 -2.30 5.06
CA GLY A 109 11.51 -2.26 4.56
C GLY A 109 12.44 -1.41 5.42
N PRO A 110 13.78 -1.56 5.28
CA PRO A 110 14.75 -0.93 6.16
C PRO A 110 14.68 0.61 6.22
N LYS A 111 14.22 1.27 5.15
CA LYS A 111 14.05 2.74 5.16
C LYS A 111 12.75 3.20 5.82
N GLY A 112 11.82 2.28 6.05
CA GLY A 112 10.53 2.61 6.67
C GLY A 112 9.71 3.60 5.85
N CYS A 113 8.97 4.47 6.54
CA CYS A 113 8.30 5.61 5.96
C CYS A 113 9.13 6.88 6.17
N GLU A 114 9.47 7.57 5.10
CA GLU A 114 10.22 8.82 5.13
C GLU A 114 9.54 9.88 4.26
N THR A 115 9.66 11.16 4.62
CA THR A 115 9.21 12.25 3.75
C THR A 115 10.40 12.82 3.01
N GLN A 116 10.43 12.63 1.69
CA GLN A 116 11.47 13.14 0.81
C GLN A 116 10.85 14.14 -0.17
N ASP A 117 11.42 15.34 -0.28
CA ASP A 117 10.92 16.42 -1.16
C ASP A 117 9.42 16.72 -0.99
N GLY A 118 8.95 16.66 0.27
CA GLY A 118 7.53 16.86 0.61
C GLY A 118 6.60 15.71 0.25
N ARG A 119 7.15 14.57 -0.21
CA ARG A 119 6.39 13.36 -0.56
C ARG A 119 6.68 12.23 0.43
N PRO A 120 5.65 11.59 1.01
CA PRO A 120 5.84 10.44 1.86
C PRO A 120 6.17 9.19 1.00
N LEU A 121 7.37 8.68 1.16
CA LEU A 121 7.85 7.45 0.58
C LEU A 121 7.75 6.33 1.62
N CYS A 122 7.36 5.15 1.16
CA CYS A 122 7.20 3.97 1.99
C CYS A 122 8.05 2.86 1.38
N ASP A 123 8.98 2.31 2.16
CA ASP A 123 9.78 1.16 1.75
C ASP A 123 8.92 -0.11 1.77
N LEU A 124 8.41 -0.44 0.59
CA LEU A 124 7.60 -1.62 0.34
C LEU A 124 8.42 -2.85 -0.03
N SER A 125 9.75 -2.83 0.17
CA SER A 125 10.61 -3.98 -0.18
C SER A 125 10.42 -5.21 0.72
N ILE A 126 9.71 -5.05 1.84
CA ILE A 126 9.23 -6.12 2.70
C ILE A 126 7.72 -5.97 2.90
N ALA A 127 6.96 -7.03 2.67
CA ALA A 127 5.49 -7.03 2.74
C ALA A 127 4.94 -8.38 3.19
N GLU A 128 3.63 -8.46 3.41
CA GLU A 128 2.88 -9.70 3.61
C GLU A 128 1.95 -9.96 2.42
N PRO A 129 1.59 -11.22 2.12
CA PRO A 129 0.53 -11.52 1.17
C PRO A 129 -0.77 -10.81 1.53
N GLY A 130 -1.40 -10.16 0.55
CA GLY A 130 -2.64 -9.41 0.71
C GLY A 130 -2.47 -7.94 1.10
N ASP A 131 -1.26 -7.50 1.48
CA ASP A 131 -0.96 -6.08 1.70
C ASP A 131 -1.35 -5.25 0.48
N ALA A 132 -1.91 -4.05 0.72
CA ALA A 132 -2.26 -3.14 -0.35
C ALA A 132 -1.00 -2.63 -1.07
N CYS A 133 -1.07 -2.53 -2.40
CA CYS A 133 0.01 -2.01 -3.24
C CYS A 133 -0.58 -1.35 -4.49
N ARG A 134 0.23 -0.55 -5.20
CA ARG A 134 -0.15 0.06 -6.48
C ARG A 134 0.54 -0.66 -7.62
N GLU A 135 -0.26 -1.22 -8.53
CA GLU A 135 0.28 -1.95 -9.68
C GLU A 135 1.10 -1.08 -10.63
N ALA A 136 0.73 0.20 -10.77
CA ALA A 136 1.46 1.16 -11.59
C ALA A 136 2.95 1.25 -11.21
N ASP A 137 3.27 0.98 -9.95
CA ASP A 137 4.63 1.06 -9.41
C ASP A 137 5.41 -0.26 -9.58
N LYS A 138 4.78 -1.30 -10.17
CA LYS A 138 5.33 -2.66 -10.29
C LYS A 138 5.96 -3.15 -8.99
N THR A 139 5.31 -2.86 -7.86
CA THR A 139 5.86 -3.12 -6.53
C THR A 139 6.16 -4.61 -6.36
N LYS A 140 7.37 -4.90 -5.87
CA LYS A 140 7.82 -6.23 -5.50
C LYS A 140 8.37 -6.19 -4.08
N ALA A 141 8.27 -7.30 -3.36
CA ALA A 141 8.74 -7.39 -1.99
C ALA A 141 9.20 -8.81 -1.64
N CYS A 142 10.05 -8.92 -0.63
CA CYS A 142 10.17 -10.16 0.12
C CYS A 142 9.05 -10.27 1.16
N SER A 143 8.59 -11.49 1.46
CA SER A 143 7.79 -11.71 2.66
C SER A 143 8.57 -11.39 3.93
N VAL A 144 7.87 -11.09 5.03
CA VAL A 144 8.50 -10.81 6.33
C VAL A 144 9.36 -11.98 6.83
N ASP A 145 8.96 -13.22 6.54
CA ASP A 145 9.74 -14.41 6.88
C ASP A 145 10.90 -14.71 5.91
N GLY A 146 11.04 -13.90 4.85
CA GLY A 146 12.07 -14.05 3.83
C GLY A 146 11.93 -15.30 2.96
N LYS A 147 10.76 -15.95 2.91
CA LYS A 147 10.57 -17.19 2.13
C LYS A 147 9.81 -17.02 0.82
N GLN A 148 9.24 -15.85 0.57
CA GLN A 148 8.42 -15.59 -0.60
C GLN A 148 8.88 -14.35 -1.34
N TYR A 149 8.83 -14.42 -2.65
CA TYR A 149 8.90 -13.27 -3.53
C TYR A 149 7.48 -12.85 -3.90
N LEU A 150 7.11 -11.64 -3.53
CA LEU A 150 5.77 -11.08 -3.71
C LEU A 150 5.80 -10.03 -4.82
N ALA A 151 4.75 -10.02 -5.64
CA ALA A 151 4.50 -8.99 -6.65
C ALA A 151 3.10 -8.41 -6.48
N CYS A 152 2.94 -7.13 -6.77
CA CYS A 152 1.65 -6.47 -6.76
C CYS A 152 0.77 -6.97 -7.91
N LYS A 153 -0.38 -7.57 -7.58
CA LYS A 153 -1.41 -8.05 -8.51
C LYS A 153 -2.80 -7.72 -7.96
N ALA A 154 -3.67 -7.18 -8.80
CA ALA A 154 -4.96 -6.60 -8.45
C ALA A 154 -4.92 -5.69 -7.22
N GLY A 155 -3.88 -4.84 -7.12
CA GLY A 155 -3.69 -3.93 -5.98
C GLY A 155 -3.30 -4.60 -4.66
N LYS A 156 -2.91 -5.89 -4.69
CA LYS A 156 -2.51 -6.66 -3.51
C LYS A 156 -1.18 -7.38 -3.75
N MET A 157 -0.33 -7.41 -2.71
CA MET A 157 0.89 -8.21 -2.73
C MET A 157 0.51 -9.69 -2.80
N THR A 158 0.95 -10.36 -3.85
CA THR A 158 0.59 -11.76 -4.14
C THR A 158 1.87 -12.55 -4.34
N LEU A 159 1.88 -13.80 -3.88
CA LEU A 159 2.97 -14.73 -4.15
C LEU A 159 3.25 -14.82 -5.65
N GLU A 160 4.49 -14.57 -6.03
CA GLU A 160 4.97 -14.80 -7.40
C GLU A 160 5.74 -16.12 -7.47
N PHE A 161 6.68 -16.36 -6.56
CA PHE A 161 7.39 -17.63 -6.38
C PHE A 161 8.03 -17.72 -4.99
N GLN A 162 8.46 -18.92 -4.60
CA GLN A 162 9.11 -19.20 -3.32
C GLN A 162 10.62 -18.95 -3.38
N CYS A 163 11.21 -18.60 -2.25
CA CYS A 163 12.65 -18.46 -2.01
C CYS A 163 13.06 -19.43 -0.89
N LEU A 164 13.07 -20.73 -1.19
CA LEU A 164 13.29 -21.78 -0.17
C LEU A 164 14.76 -22.13 0.01
N GLY A 165 15.65 -21.59 -0.82
CA GLY A 165 17.08 -21.78 -0.65
C GLY A 165 17.59 -21.17 0.66
N PRO A 166 18.79 -21.58 1.14
CA PRO A 166 19.30 -21.16 2.45
C PRO A 166 19.41 -19.65 2.65
N ASN A 167 19.57 -18.87 1.57
CA ASN A 167 19.64 -17.40 1.66
C ASN A 167 18.26 -16.73 1.61
N GLY A 168 17.19 -17.45 1.32
CA GLY A 168 15.84 -16.91 1.25
C GLY A 168 15.69 -15.76 0.26
N CYS A 169 14.71 -14.90 0.52
CA CYS A 169 14.49 -13.63 -0.13
C CYS A 169 15.16 -12.52 0.68
N LYS A 170 15.94 -11.66 0.03
CA LYS A 170 16.59 -10.49 0.65
C LYS A 170 16.36 -9.24 -0.19
N SER A 171 16.14 -8.12 0.50
CA SER A 171 16.15 -6.77 -0.07
C SER A 171 17.46 -6.09 0.29
N ASP A 172 18.24 -5.68 -0.72
CA ASP A 172 19.46 -4.89 -0.54
C ASP A 172 19.48 -3.71 -1.52
N GLY A 173 19.56 -2.48 -1.00
CA GLY A 173 19.59 -1.28 -1.82
C GLY A 173 18.41 -1.12 -2.80
N GLY A 174 17.24 -1.69 -2.48
CA GLY A 174 16.06 -1.70 -3.35
C GLY A 174 16.08 -2.79 -4.43
N LYS A 175 17.11 -3.65 -4.46
CA LYS A 175 17.14 -4.86 -5.28
C LYS A 175 16.70 -6.04 -4.44
N LEU A 176 15.75 -6.80 -4.98
CA LEU A 176 15.33 -8.07 -4.38
C LEU A 176 16.17 -9.20 -4.96
N SER A 177 16.63 -10.09 -4.10
CA SER A 177 17.29 -11.35 -4.44
C SER A 177 16.51 -12.50 -3.83
N CYS A 178 16.42 -13.61 -4.55
CA CYS A 178 15.69 -14.80 -4.12
C CYS A 178 16.58 -16.02 -4.36
N ASP A 179 16.83 -16.79 -3.30
CA ASP A 179 17.54 -18.05 -3.40
C ASP A 179 16.60 -19.14 -3.92
N MET A 180 16.69 -19.37 -5.23
CA MET A 180 15.90 -20.37 -5.95
C MET A 180 16.58 -21.72 -6.05
N SER A 181 17.64 -21.97 -5.29
CA SER A 181 18.33 -23.27 -5.27
C SER A 181 17.45 -24.44 -4.83
N VAL A 182 16.34 -24.13 -4.13
CA VAL A 182 15.37 -25.09 -3.60
C VAL A 182 13.95 -24.68 -4.01
N ALA A 183 13.16 -25.65 -4.49
CA ALA A 183 11.74 -25.49 -4.80
C ALA A 183 11.00 -26.83 -4.58
N ARG A 184 9.70 -26.81 -4.31
CA ARG A 184 8.89 -28.03 -4.17
C ARG A 184 8.17 -28.38 -5.46
N ASP A 185 7.73 -29.64 -5.58
CA ASP A 185 6.72 -30.00 -6.57
C ASP A 185 5.48 -29.10 -6.44
N LYS A 186 5.01 -28.59 -7.58
CA LYS A 186 3.89 -27.66 -7.75
C LYS A 186 4.09 -26.24 -7.25
N ASP A 187 5.27 -25.87 -6.73
CA ASP A 187 5.55 -24.47 -6.41
C ASP A 187 5.38 -23.60 -7.68
N PRO A 188 4.80 -22.41 -7.57
CA PRO A 188 4.63 -21.52 -8.72
C PRO A 188 5.98 -21.02 -9.22
N CYS A 189 6.10 -20.86 -10.54
CA CYS A 189 7.22 -20.20 -11.19
C CYS A 189 6.73 -19.33 -12.36
N THR A 190 7.55 -18.38 -12.81
CA THR A 190 7.20 -17.46 -13.91
C THR A 190 7.72 -17.98 -15.25
N ALA A 191 7.26 -17.39 -16.35
CA ALA A 191 7.77 -17.70 -17.68
C ALA A 191 9.29 -17.41 -17.82
N GLU A 192 9.82 -16.45 -17.06
CA GLU A 192 11.26 -16.15 -17.01
C GLU A 192 12.08 -17.26 -16.35
N MET A 193 11.41 -18.12 -15.56
CA MET A 193 12.00 -19.25 -14.87
C MET A 193 11.87 -20.56 -15.65
N GLU A 194 11.22 -20.58 -16.82
CA GLU A 194 11.00 -21.80 -17.58
C GLU A 194 12.32 -22.55 -17.86
N GLY A 195 12.34 -23.86 -17.60
CA GLY A 195 13.52 -24.70 -17.74
C GLY A 195 14.57 -24.53 -16.64
N LYS A 196 14.36 -23.67 -15.64
CA LYS A 196 15.27 -23.57 -14.47
C LYS A 196 15.06 -24.76 -13.53
N HIS A 197 16.17 -25.36 -13.12
CA HIS A 197 16.20 -26.46 -12.15
C HIS A 197 16.42 -25.95 -10.73
N ALA A 198 15.91 -26.70 -9.76
CA ALA A 198 16.15 -26.53 -8.34
C ALA A 198 16.13 -27.89 -7.64
N CYS A 199 16.70 -27.98 -6.44
CA CYS A 199 16.53 -29.17 -5.61
C CYS A 199 15.17 -29.19 -4.94
N ASN A 200 14.55 -30.37 -4.84
CA ASN A 200 13.41 -30.55 -3.95
C ASN A 200 13.84 -30.32 -2.48
N LEU A 201 12.88 -29.94 -1.63
CA LEU A 201 13.15 -29.54 -0.24
C LEU A 201 13.82 -30.65 0.59
N ASP A 202 13.43 -31.91 0.34
CA ASP A 202 14.01 -33.10 0.97
C ASP A 202 15.31 -33.58 0.29
N LYS A 203 15.74 -32.91 -0.78
CA LYS A 203 16.89 -33.23 -1.62
C LYS A 203 16.80 -34.60 -2.30
N SER A 204 15.61 -35.22 -2.38
CA SER A 204 15.45 -36.53 -3.02
C SER A 204 15.36 -36.43 -4.53
N SER A 205 15.05 -35.26 -5.08
CA SER A 205 14.84 -35.05 -6.51
C SER A 205 15.27 -33.67 -6.98
N ILE A 206 15.43 -33.54 -8.29
CA ILE A 206 15.56 -32.28 -9.01
C ILE A 206 14.18 -31.94 -9.58
N VAL A 207 13.73 -30.70 -9.36
CA VAL A 207 12.54 -30.13 -9.99
C VAL A 207 12.92 -29.12 -11.06
N VAL A 208 12.06 -28.95 -12.05
CA VAL A 208 12.22 -27.98 -13.14
C VAL A 208 10.94 -27.17 -13.31
N CYS A 209 11.08 -25.87 -13.56
CA CYS A 209 9.92 -25.03 -13.89
C CYS A 209 9.42 -25.37 -15.31
N LYS A 210 8.21 -25.92 -15.39
CA LYS A 210 7.51 -26.23 -16.64
C LYS A 210 6.06 -25.76 -16.55
N GLY A 211 5.64 -24.89 -17.46
CA GLY A 211 4.24 -24.45 -17.55
C GLY A 211 3.77 -23.68 -16.32
N GLY A 212 4.66 -22.87 -15.73
CA GLY A 212 4.37 -22.01 -14.59
C GLY A 212 4.36 -22.70 -13.23
N LYS A 213 4.80 -23.97 -13.16
CA LYS A 213 5.02 -24.69 -11.90
C LYS A 213 6.31 -25.49 -11.94
N PHE A 214 6.95 -25.66 -10.78
CA PHE A 214 7.97 -26.67 -10.62
C PHE A 214 7.34 -28.06 -10.66
N VAL A 215 7.94 -28.96 -11.44
CA VAL A 215 7.57 -30.39 -11.54
C VAL A 215 8.83 -31.22 -11.39
N ILE A 216 8.69 -32.46 -10.92
CA ILE A 216 9.81 -33.39 -10.79
C ILE A 216 10.41 -33.67 -12.18
N ASP A 217 11.71 -33.47 -12.33
CA ASP A 217 12.48 -33.74 -13.56
C ASP A 217 13.30 -35.03 -13.41
N GLU A 218 13.93 -35.23 -12.26
CA GLU A 218 14.77 -36.40 -11.95
C GLU A 218 14.65 -36.79 -10.47
N GLU A 219 14.39 -38.07 -10.19
CA GLU A 219 14.53 -38.66 -8.85
C GLU A 219 15.99 -39.08 -8.62
N CYS A 220 16.61 -38.65 -7.52
CA CYS A 220 17.96 -39.05 -7.17
C CYS A 220 18.02 -40.53 -6.79
N LYS A 221 19.05 -41.23 -7.28
CA LYS A 221 19.26 -42.65 -6.99
C LYS A 221 19.61 -42.87 -5.51
N SER A 222 19.34 -44.07 -5.00
CA SER A 222 19.74 -44.47 -3.64
C SER A 222 21.21 -44.15 -3.35
N GLY A 223 21.47 -43.50 -2.21
CA GLY A 223 22.80 -43.04 -1.80
C GLY A 223 23.28 -41.75 -2.47
N THR A 224 22.42 -41.07 -3.25
CA THR A 224 22.65 -39.72 -3.76
C THR A 224 21.59 -38.75 -3.26
N SER A 225 21.91 -37.46 -3.27
CA SER A 225 21.01 -36.37 -2.92
C SER A 225 21.23 -35.22 -3.89
N CYS A 226 20.19 -34.42 -4.11
CA CYS A 226 20.32 -33.21 -4.90
C CYS A 226 21.26 -32.21 -4.20
N ASN A 227 22.26 -31.75 -4.93
CA ASN A 227 23.15 -30.67 -4.53
C ASN A 227 22.85 -29.44 -5.40
N ALA A 228 22.80 -28.26 -4.75
CA ALA A 228 22.60 -26.98 -5.40
C ALA A 228 23.83 -26.05 -5.35
N GLU A 229 24.97 -26.53 -4.83
CA GLU A 229 26.26 -25.83 -4.89
C GLU A 229 26.84 -25.90 -6.30
N GLY A 230 26.96 -24.75 -6.96
CA GLY A 230 27.43 -24.66 -8.34
C GLY A 230 26.33 -24.99 -9.35
N SER A 231 26.13 -26.27 -9.66
CA SER A 231 25.09 -26.73 -10.59
C SER A 231 24.14 -27.73 -9.92
N ILE A 232 22.85 -27.61 -10.21
CA ILE A 232 21.82 -28.53 -9.70
C ILE A 232 22.08 -29.93 -10.27
N ARG A 233 22.35 -30.91 -9.42
CA ARG A 233 22.57 -32.31 -9.81
C ARG A 233 22.42 -33.28 -8.64
N CYS A 234 22.06 -34.54 -8.93
CA CYS A 234 22.13 -35.61 -7.95
C CYS A 234 23.56 -36.10 -7.81
N GLU A 235 24.10 -36.10 -6.59
CA GLU A 235 25.45 -36.60 -6.30
C GLU A 235 25.53 -37.27 -4.93
N LYS A 236 26.60 -38.03 -4.69
CA LYS A 236 26.83 -38.62 -3.36
C LYS A 236 27.11 -37.49 -2.36
N PRO A 237 26.55 -37.55 -1.14
CA PRO A 237 26.87 -36.57 -0.11
C PRO A 237 28.38 -36.49 0.09
N GLY A 238 28.95 -35.28 0.01
CA GLY A 238 30.37 -35.07 0.27
C GLY A 238 30.74 -35.58 1.66
N LYS A 239 31.87 -36.30 1.79
CA LYS A 239 32.45 -36.59 3.10
C LYS A 239 32.85 -35.24 3.71
N LYS A 240 32.13 -34.81 4.75
CA LYS A 240 32.53 -33.67 5.58
C LYS A 240 33.80 -33.98 6.34
#